data_AF-A0A3D4WPN3-F1
#
_entry.id   AF-A0A3D4WPN3-F1
#
_cell.length_a   1.000
_cell.length_b   1.000
_cell.length_c   1.000
_cell.angle_alpha   90.00
_cell.angle_beta   90.00
_cell.angle_gamma   90.00
#
_symmetry.space_group_name_H-M   'P 1'
#
loop_
_entity.id
_entity.type
_entity.pdbx_description
1 polymer ?
#
loop_
_entity_poly.entity_id
_entity_poly.type
_entity_poly.pdbx_seq_one_letter_code
_entity_poly.pdbx_strand_id
1 'polypeptide(L)'
;MGLLKRAHAGACRFPPEFAGFTAAVHTSASPDVGRLEARGKRDFDLSGGDEWAREQVASILGHRWASDFHTEGDGRYGHREEHDGDPAGTMVFLEDDPMASAYRITGEDEIAEVHRTAGDTKFTIVISGGLDTGQGRLPQHFSVYYWSVSSGQLTRVEQFRDRYVQVGTVWLPQRRVVTTVTDAGVSTRVLSFADHQLREA
;
A
#
# COMPACT_ATOMS: atom_id res chain seq x y z
N MET A 1 4.33 5.13 -23.97
CA MET A 1 3.58 4.77 -22.75
C MET A 1 4.00 5.72 -21.65
N GLY A 2 3.09 6.49 -21.03
CA GLY A 2 3.44 7.53 -20.04
C GLY A 2 4.10 6.98 -18.77
N LEU A 3 4.87 7.81 -18.06
CA LEU A 3 5.71 7.40 -16.92
C LEU A 3 4.91 6.69 -15.83
N LEU A 4 3.77 7.26 -15.42
CA LEU A 4 2.88 6.67 -14.41
C LEU A 4 2.33 5.30 -14.80
N LYS A 5 2.06 5.07 -16.10
CA LYS A 5 1.57 3.77 -16.58
C LYS A 5 2.64 2.69 -16.49
N ARG A 6 3.91 3.03 -16.77
CA ARG A 6 5.03 2.09 -16.63
C ARG A 6 5.25 1.75 -15.16
N ALA A 7 5.25 2.75 -14.28
CA ALA A 7 5.36 2.54 -12.84
C ALA A 7 4.19 1.73 -12.26
N HIS A 8 2.97 1.97 -12.74
CA HIS A 8 1.84 1.14 -12.39
C HIS A 8 2.04 -0.32 -12.81
N ALA A 9 2.52 -0.58 -14.03
CA ALA A 9 2.75 -1.92 -14.54
C ALA A 9 3.90 -2.66 -13.83
N GLY A 10 4.87 -1.93 -13.28
CA GLY A 10 5.99 -2.50 -12.53
C GLY A 10 5.64 -3.00 -11.11
N ALA A 11 4.45 -2.70 -10.60
CA ALA A 11 4.02 -3.15 -9.27
C ALA A 11 3.48 -4.58 -9.29
N CYS A 12 3.94 -5.44 -8.37
CA CYS A 12 3.43 -6.80 -8.25
C CYS A 12 2.03 -6.81 -7.59
N ARG A 13 1.03 -7.21 -8.37
CA ARG A 13 -0.37 -7.37 -7.95
C ARG A 13 -0.81 -8.83 -8.05
N PHE A 14 -1.93 -9.14 -7.41
CA PHE A 14 -2.62 -10.40 -7.66
C PHE A 14 -3.08 -10.46 -9.12
N PRO A 15 -3.11 -11.65 -9.74
CA PRO A 15 -3.61 -11.80 -11.10
C PRO A 15 -5.11 -11.45 -11.18
N PRO A 16 -5.63 -11.03 -12.35
CA PRO A 16 -7.05 -10.67 -12.52
C PRO A 16 -8.03 -11.77 -12.09
N GLU A 17 -7.67 -13.03 -12.32
CA GLU A 17 -8.44 -14.23 -11.96
C GLU A 17 -8.25 -14.69 -10.50
N PHE A 18 -7.60 -13.90 -9.65
CA PHE A 18 -7.35 -14.26 -8.26
C PHE A 18 -8.66 -14.35 -7.45
N ALA A 19 -9.05 -15.58 -7.10
CA ALA A 19 -10.26 -15.88 -6.31
C ALA A 19 -10.11 -15.57 -4.81
N GLY A 20 -8.90 -15.19 -4.38
CA GLY A 20 -8.59 -14.83 -3.00
C GLY A 20 -7.84 -15.90 -2.23
N PHE A 21 -7.78 -15.71 -0.91
CA PHE A 21 -7.05 -16.62 0.00
C PHE A 21 -7.62 -16.56 1.41
N THR A 22 -7.30 -17.57 2.21
CA THR A 22 -7.49 -17.55 3.66
C THR A 22 -6.16 -17.62 4.38
N ALA A 23 -6.10 -17.06 5.59
CA ALA A 23 -4.94 -17.18 6.47
C ALA A 23 -5.35 -17.07 7.94
N ALA A 24 -4.61 -17.74 8.83
CA ALA A 24 -4.62 -17.42 10.26
C ALA A 24 -3.97 -16.05 10.47
N VAL A 25 -4.54 -15.24 11.37
CA VAL A 25 -4.09 -13.86 11.63
C VAL A 25 -3.74 -13.69 13.10
N HIS A 26 -2.51 -13.24 13.35
CA HIS A 26 -2.04 -12.89 14.69
C HIS A 26 -1.79 -11.39 14.77
N THR A 27 -2.31 -10.75 15.80
CA THR A 27 -2.09 -9.32 16.06
C THR A 27 -1.26 -9.14 17.33
N SER A 28 -0.45 -8.10 17.43
CA SER A 28 0.26 -7.80 18.68
C SER A 28 -0.65 -7.29 19.80
N ALA A 29 -1.91 -6.96 19.51
CA ALA A 29 -2.86 -6.39 20.46
C ALA A 29 -3.73 -7.45 21.17
N SER A 30 -3.77 -8.68 20.65
CA SER A 30 -4.54 -9.78 21.23
C SER A 30 -3.79 -11.11 21.11
N PRO A 31 -3.83 -11.98 22.14
CA PRO A 31 -3.30 -13.33 22.03
C PRO A 31 -4.15 -14.24 21.13
N ASP A 32 -5.39 -13.86 20.83
CA ASP A 32 -6.31 -14.68 20.04
C ASP A 32 -5.89 -14.75 18.57
N VAL A 33 -6.11 -15.91 17.97
CA VAL A 33 -5.86 -16.16 16.55
C VAL A 33 -7.14 -15.84 15.77
N GLY A 34 -7.05 -14.84 14.90
CA GLY A 34 -8.08 -14.50 13.94
C GLY A 34 -7.98 -15.32 12.65
N ARG A 35 -8.95 -15.15 11.77
CA ARG A 35 -8.94 -15.73 10.42
C ARG A 35 -9.32 -14.67 9.40
N LEU A 36 -8.50 -14.53 8.37
CA LEU A 36 -8.80 -13.74 7.18
C LEU A 36 -9.39 -14.66 6.11
N GLU A 37 -10.49 -14.22 5.50
CA GLU A 37 -10.94 -14.68 4.20
C GLU A 37 -11.01 -13.48 3.26
N ALA A 38 -10.05 -13.38 2.33
CA ALA A 38 -10.02 -12.34 1.31
C ALA A 38 -10.63 -12.85 0.01
N ARG A 39 -11.52 -12.06 -0.59
CA ARG A 39 -12.28 -12.41 -1.80
C ARG A 39 -12.25 -11.32 -2.87
N GLY A 40 -11.89 -10.10 -2.47
CA GLY A 40 -11.78 -8.95 -3.35
C GLY A 40 -10.99 -7.81 -2.72
N LYS A 41 -10.71 -6.79 -3.53
CA LYS A 41 -10.06 -5.53 -3.11
C LYS A 41 -10.70 -4.89 -1.87
N ARG A 42 -12.03 -5.04 -1.72
CA ARG A 42 -12.84 -4.52 -0.60
C ARG A 42 -13.77 -5.58 -0.01
N ASP A 43 -13.66 -6.82 -0.46
CA ASP A 43 -14.48 -7.93 0.01
C ASP A 43 -13.58 -8.90 0.79
N PHE A 44 -13.68 -8.83 2.10
CA PHE A 44 -12.98 -9.73 3.00
C PHE A 44 -13.68 -9.78 4.35
N ASP A 45 -13.54 -10.93 5.03
CA ASP A 45 -13.88 -11.07 6.44
C ASP A 45 -12.60 -11.28 7.25
N LEU A 46 -12.52 -10.58 8.38
CA LEU A 46 -11.49 -10.81 9.38
C LEU A 46 -12.19 -11.14 10.70
N SER A 47 -12.12 -12.40 11.12
CA SER A 47 -12.50 -12.78 12.48
C SER A 47 -11.34 -12.50 13.43
N GLY A 48 -11.66 -12.03 14.64
CA GLY A 48 -10.63 -11.55 15.58
C GLY A 48 -9.91 -10.29 15.09
N GLY A 49 -9.01 -9.77 15.92
CA GLY A 49 -8.34 -8.49 15.67
C GLY A 49 -9.24 -7.28 15.91
N ASP A 50 -8.61 -6.12 16.07
CA ASP A 50 -9.28 -4.84 16.27
C ASP A 50 -9.44 -4.07 14.95
N GLU A 51 -10.05 -2.89 15.02
CA GLU A 51 -10.27 -2.01 13.87
C GLU A 51 -8.97 -1.70 13.11
N TRP A 52 -7.88 -1.45 13.83
CA TRP A 52 -6.57 -1.24 13.23
C TRP A 52 -6.14 -2.43 12.37
N ALA A 53 -6.28 -3.67 12.86
CA ALA A 53 -5.91 -4.85 12.09
C ALA A 53 -6.76 -4.95 10.80
N ARG A 54 -8.05 -4.63 10.89
CA ARG A 54 -8.96 -4.59 9.74
C ARG A 54 -8.55 -3.52 8.72
N GLU A 55 -8.18 -2.33 9.16
CA GLU A 55 -7.66 -1.26 8.30
C GLU A 55 -6.36 -1.66 7.59
N GLN A 56 -5.46 -2.34 8.31
CA GLN A 56 -4.21 -2.84 7.71
C GLN A 56 -4.47 -3.90 6.64
N VAL A 57 -5.39 -4.83 6.88
CA VAL A 57 -5.82 -5.81 5.87
C VAL A 57 -6.45 -5.12 4.67
N ALA A 58 -7.38 -4.18 4.90
CA ALA A 58 -8.01 -3.42 3.82
C ALA A 58 -6.98 -2.66 2.97
N SER A 59 -5.98 -2.05 3.63
CA SER A 59 -4.86 -1.39 2.96
C SER A 59 -4.06 -2.38 2.09
N ILE A 60 -3.66 -3.53 2.63
CA ILE A 60 -2.92 -4.55 1.86
C ILE A 60 -3.73 -4.99 0.64
N LEU A 61 -4.98 -5.43 0.82
CA LEU A 61 -5.82 -5.93 -0.26
C LEU A 61 -6.11 -4.83 -1.29
N GLY A 62 -6.36 -3.61 -0.83
CA GLY A 62 -6.61 -2.43 -1.65
C GLY A 62 -5.51 -2.12 -2.66
N HIS A 63 -4.24 -2.30 -2.26
CA HIS A 63 -3.09 -2.00 -3.12
C HIS A 63 -2.67 -3.21 -3.98
N ARG A 64 -2.96 -4.42 -3.52
CA ARG A 64 -2.49 -5.67 -4.15
C ARG A 64 -3.47 -6.26 -5.15
N TRP A 65 -4.77 -6.03 -5.01
CA TRP A 65 -5.74 -6.55 -5.97
C TRP A 65 -5.52 -5.95 -7.37
N ALA A 66 -5.71 -6.77 -8.40
CA ALA A 66 -5.71 -6.28 -9.78
C ALA A 66 -6.71 -5.12 -9.92
N SER A 67 -6.31 -4.10 -10.67
CA SER A 67 -7.17 -2.99 -11.06
C SER A 67 -6.72 -2.47 -12.39
N ASP A 68 -7.67 -2.11 -13.26
CA ASP A 68 -7.34 -1.53 -14.54
C ASP A 68 -6.86 -0.09 -14.37
N PHE A 69 -5.71 0.24 -14.98
CA PHE A 69 -5.08 1.54 -14.82
C PHE A 69 -5.95 2.71 -15.29
N HIS A 70 -6.75 2.53 -16.34
CA HIS A 70 -7.50 3.60 -16.99
C HIS A 70 -8.94 3.76 -16.49
N THR A 71 -9.53 2.73 -15.91
CA THR A 71 -10.93 2.75 -15.45
C THR A 71 -11.04 2.79 -13.93
N GLU A 72 -10.20 2.05 -13.22
CA GLU A 72 -10.25 1.93 -11.75
C GLU A 72 -9.08 2.63 -11.05
N GLY A 73 -7.94 2.71 -11.75
CA GLY A 73 -6.72 3.33 -11.27
C GLY A 73 -6.60 4.81 -11.62
N ASP A 74 -5.41 5.33 -11.38
CA ASP A 74 -5.12 6.75 -11.49
C ASP A 74 -4.87 7.22 -12.94
N GLY A 75 -4.75 6.29 -13.88
CA GLY A 75 -4.64 6.58 -15.31
C GLY A 75 -5.92 7.09 -15.97
N ARG A 76 -7.02 7.19 -15.19
CA ARG A 76 -8.27 7.82 -15.59
C ARG A 76 -8.21 9.36 -15.56
N TYR A 77 -7.23 9.92 -14.84
CA TYR A 77 -7.06 11.35 -14.68
C TYR A 77 -6.09 11.93 -15.71
N GLY A 78 -6.26 13.21 -16.05
CA GLY A 78 -5.22 13.98 -16.71
C GLY A 78 -3.96 14.00 -15.85
N HIS A 79 -2.78 14.00 -16.47
CA HIS A 79 -1.52 14.03 -15.74
C HIS A 79 -0.49 14.92 -16.43
N ARG A 80 0.37 15.53 -15.62
CA ARG A 80 1.48 16.39 -16.05
C ARG A 80 2.76 15.96 -15.36
N GLU A 81 3.81 15.79 -16.15
CA GLU A 81 5.16 15.52 -15.65
C GLU A 81 5.89 16.82 -15.33
N GLU A 82 6.69 16.81 -14.26
CA GLU A 82 7.53 17.93 -13.84
C GLU A 82 8.92 17.41 -13.45
N HIS A 83 9.95 17.96 -14.09
CA HIS A 83 11.34 17.62 -13.86
C HIS A 83 11.97 18.70 -12.97
N ASP A 84 11.79 18.57 -11.66
CA ASP A 84 12.28 19.50 -10.64
C ASP A 84 13.78 19.32 -10.29
N GLY A 85 14.43 18.29 -10.87
CA GLY A 85 15.84 17.97 -10.62
C GLY A 85 16.08 17.21 -9.32
N ASP A 86 15.02 16.76 -8.64
CA ASP A 86 15.15 15.95 -7.43
C ASP A 86 15.77 14.58 -7.77
N PRO A 87 16.80 14.13 -7.03
CA PRO A 87 17.45 12.85 -7.29
C PRO A 87 16.54 11.63 -7.10
N ALA A 88 15.41 11.76 -6.39
CA ALA A 88 14.44 10.69 -6.20
C ALA A 88 13.55 10.45 -7.44
N GLY A 89 13.58 11.33 -8.45
CA GLY A 89 12.96 11.10 -9.75
C GLY A 89 12.00 12.19 -10.22
N THR A 90 11.25 11.90 -11.29
CA THR A 90 10.33 12.86 -11.92
C THR A 90 8.99 12.87 -11.19
N MET A 91 8.44 14.07 -10.96
CA MET A 91 7.10 14.21 -10.36
C MET A 91 6.03 14.12 -11.44
N VAL A 92 4.94 13.39 -11.15
CA VAL A 92 3.75 13.29 -11.99
C VAL A 92 2.54 13.75 -11.19
N PHE A 93 1.95 14.86 -11.57
CA PHE A 93 0.75 15.43 -10.94
C PHE A 93 -0.51 14.93 -11.65
N LEU A 94 -1.56 14.64 -10.89
CA LEU A 94 -2.86 14.23 -11.41
C LEU A 94 -3.87 15.37 -11.28
N GLU A 95 -4.78 15.42 -12.24
CA GLU A 95 -5.94 16.32 -12.23
C GLU A 95 -7.12 15.65 -11.49
N ASP A 96 -6.95 15.39 -10.19
CA ASP A 96 -7.91 14.64 -9.35
C ASP A 96 -8.36 15.42 -8.10
N ASP A 97 -8.77 16.67 -8.29
CA ASP A 97 -9.28 17.51 -7.19
C ASP A 97 -10.46 16.85 -6.44
N PRO A 98 -10.49 16.95 -5.10
CA PRO A 98 -9.59 17.70 -4.22
C PRO A 98 -8.37 16.89 -3.73
N MET A 99 -8.14 15.68 -4.25
CA MET A 99 -7.10 14.79 -3.75
C MET A 99 -5.69 15.30 -4.10
N ALA A 100 -5.57 16.03 -5.22
CA ALA A 100 -4.34 16.67 -5.70
C ALA A 100 -3.14 15.70 -5.64
N SER A 101 -3.35 14.51 -6.20
CA SER A 101 -2.41 13.41 -6.12
C SER A 101 -1.17 13.72 -6.95
N ALA A 102 -0.03 13.28 -6.44
CA ALA A 102 1.21 13.29 -7.19
C ALA A 102 2.05 12.05 -6.90
N TYR A 103 2.83 11.63 -7.89
CA TYR A 103 3.74 10.49 -7.80
C TYR A 103 5.14 10.92 -8.16
N ARG A 104 6.12 10.61 -7.31
CA ARG A 104 7.52 10.68 -7.73
C ARG A 104 7.94 9.33 -8.27
N ILE A 105 8.45 9.32 -9.50
CA ILE A 105 8.82 8.10 -10.23
C ILE A 105 10.31 8.12 -10.54
N THR A 106 11.01 7.05 -10.15
CA THR A 106 12.46 6.88 -10.34
C THR A 106 12.81 6.70 -11.83
N GLY A 107 14.11 6.78 -12.14
CA GLY A 107 14.61 6.45 -13.48
C GLY A 107 14.40 4.99 -13.91
N GLU A 108 14.06 4.10 -12.96
CA GLU A 108 13.75 2.68 -13.19
C GLU A 108 12.24 2.43 -13.30
N ASP A 109 11.46 3.48 -13.55
CA ASP A 109 10.00 3.45 -13.63
C ASP A 109 9.35 2.90 -12.33
N GLU A 110 9.86 3.25 -11.16
CA GLU A 110 9.30 2.82 -9.88
C GLU A 110 8.69 3.98 -9.11
N ILE A 111 7.60 3.74 -8.38
CA ILE A 111 7.06 4.75 -7.47
C ILE A 111 7.99 4.90 -6.26
N ALA A 112 8.60 6.06 -6.11
CA ALA A 112 9.36 6.45 -4.93
C ALA A 112 8.48 7.17 -3.91
N GLU A 113 7.57 8.01 -4.38
CA GLU A 113 6.68 8.79 -3.52
C GLU A 113 5.24 8.80 -4.02
N VAL A 114 4.30 8.88 -3.08
CA VAL A 114 2.88 9.13 -3.35
C VAL A 114 2.40 10.26 -2.45
N HIS A 115 1.86 11.32 -3.02
CA HIS A 115 1.30 12.47 -2.32
C HIS A 115 -0.20 12.49 -2.53
N ARG A 116 -1.00 12.66 -1.47
CA ARG A 116 -2.45 12.81 -1.56
C ARG A 116 -2.99 13.68 -0.43
N THR A 117 -4.16 14.25 -0.67
CA THR A 117 -4.93 15.01 0.33
C THR A 117 -6.32 14.39 0.51
N ALA A 118 -6.76 14.22 1.74
CA ALA A 118 -8.09 13.74 2.10
C ALA A 118 -8.62 14.53 3.29
N GLY A 119 -9.60 15.40 3.05
CA GLY A 119 -10.10 16.33 4.06
C GLY A 119 -8.98 17.26 4.57
N ASP A 120 -8.82 17.36 5.89
CA ASP A 120 -7.73 18.13 6.52
C ASP A 120 -6.39 17.37 6.59
N THR A 121 -6.28 16.18 5.99
CA THR A 121 -5.05 15.37 6.03
C THR A 121 -4.35 15.38 4.69
N LYS A 122 -3.12 15.88 4.65
CA LYS A 122 -2.18 15.61 3.55
C LYS A 122 -1.28 14.47 3.99
N PHE A 123 -1.01 13.51 3.11
CA PHE A 123 -0.02 12.48 3.38
C PHE A 123 0.93 12.24 2.22
N THR A 124 2.15 11.87 2.57
CA THR A 124 3.21 11.46 1.64
C THR A 124 3.70 10.09 2.04
N ILE A 125 3.60 9.13 1.12
CA ILE A 125 4.22 7.82 1.22
C ILE A 125 5.60 7.92 0.58
N VAL A 126 6.64 7.45 1.26
CA VAL A 126 8.00 7.32 0.72
C VAL A 126 8.39 5.85 0.75
N ILE A 127 8.66 5.27 -0.42
CA ILE A 127 9.04 3.86 -0.58
C ILE A 127 10.56 3.78 -0.61
N SER A 128 11.15 3.14 0.41
CA SER A 128 12.61 3.04 0.59
C SER A 128 13.17 1.65 0.31
N GLY A 129 12.31 0.65 0.14
CA GLY A 129 12.74 -0.70 -0.22
C GLY A 129 11.60 -1.60 -0.66
N GLY A 130 11.91 -2.53 -1.54
CA GLY A 130 10.95 -3.50 -2.05
C GLY A 130 11.60 -4.78 -2.54
N LEU A 131 10.79 -5.82 -2.62
CA LEU A 131 11.14 -7.15 -3.12
C LEU A 131 10.82 -7.23 -4.61
N ASP A 132 11.84 -7.50 -5.44
CA ASP A 132 11.63 -7.92 -6.82
C ASP A 132 11.14 -9.38 -6.82
N THR A 133 9.96 -9.61 -7.37
CA THR A 133 9.34 -10.94 -7.45
C THR A 133 9.55 -11.63 -8.81
N GLY A 134 10.18 -10.95 -9.77
CA GLY A 134 10.18 -11.32 -11.19
C GLY A 134 8.85 -11.07 -11.91
N GLN A 135 7.79 -10.72 -11.17
CA GLN A 135 6.46 -10.34 -11.68
C GLN A 135 6.13 -8.86 -11.37
N GLY A 136 7.15 -8.08 -10.99
CA GLY A 136 7.03 -6.72 -10.48
C GLY A 136 7.51 -6.60 -9.03
N ARG A 137 7.52 -5.38 -8.51
CA ARG A 137 8.06 -5.07 -7.20
C ARG A 137 6.97 -4.98 -6.13
N LEU A 138 7.28 -5.47 -4.94
CA LEU A 138 6.45 -5.33 -3.74
C LEU A 138 7.11 -4.39 -2.73
N PRO A 139 6.44 -3.35 -2.23
CA PRO A 139 7.00 -2.50 -1.19
C PRO A 139 7.17 -3.30 0.11
N GLN A 140 8.37 -3.25 0.68
CA GLN A 140 8.71 -3.89 1.97
C GLN A 140 9.03 -2.85 3.04
N HIS A 141 9.58 -1.70 2.64
CA HIS A 141 9.96 -0.62 3.53
C HIS A 141 9.40 0.68 2.98
N PHE A 142 8.51 1.31 3.73
CA PHE A 142 7.98 2.60 3.39
C PHE A 142 7.54 3.36 4.63
N SER A 143 7.52 4.68 4.54
CA SER A 143 7.01 5.56 5.59
C SER A 143 5.84 6.36 5.05
N VAL A 144 4.86 6.64 5.88
CA VAL A 144 3.77 7.57 5.58
C VAL A 144 3.85 8.71 6.57
N TYR A 145 3.99 9.92 6.03
CA TYR A 145 4.04 11.15 6.78
C TYR A 145 2.68 11.83 6.64
N TYR A 146 2.08 12.23 7.75
CA TYR A 146 0.76 12.85 7.79
C TYR A 146 0.88 14.29 8.31
N TRP A 147 0.29 15.23 7.59
CA TRP A 147 0.20 16.64 7.97
C TRP A 147 -1.25 17.07 8.06
N SER A 148 -1.54 17.97 9.01
CA SER A 148 -2.79 18.74 8.99
C SER A 148 -2.66 19.86 7.96
N VAL A 149 -3.64 19.97 7.06
CA VAL A 149 -3.67 21.02 6.03
C VAL A 149 -3.91 22.38 6.67
N SER A 150 -4.81 22.45 7.65
CA SER A 150 -5.16 23.68 8.36
C SER A 150 -4.02 24.27 9.17
N SER A 151 -3.19 23.45 9.83
CA SER A 151 -2.08 23.92 10.65
C SER A 151 -0.71 23.83 9.97
N GLY A 152 -0.58 23.03 8.92
CA GLY A 152 0.70 22.71 8.26
C GLY A 152 1.63 21.80 9.10
N GLN A 153 1.20 21.33 10.27
CA GLN A 153 2.04 20.55 11.17
C GLN A 153 2.05 19.07 10.80
N LEU A 154 3.21 18.42 10.94
CA LEU A 154 3.34 16.97 10.88
C LEU A 154 2.68 16.37 12.14
N THR A 155 1.63 15.59 11.97
CA THR A 155 0.84 15.05 13.08
C THR A 155 1.19 13.61 13.42
N ARG A 156 1.66 12.85 12.42
CA ARG A 156 1.98 11.43 12.58
C ARG A 156 2.95 10.96 11.50
N VAL A 157 3.82 10.03 11.86
CA VAL A 157 4.60 9.22 10.92
C VAL A 157 4.32 7.75 11.18
N GLU A 158 4.04 6.98 10.14
CA GLU A 158 3.92 5.53 10.22
C GLU A 158 4.99 4.87 9.34
N GLN A 159 5.80 4.00 9.94
CA GLN A 159 6.82 3.24 9.23
C GLN A 159 6.40 1.79 9.09
N PHE A 160 6.40 1.30 7.87
CA PHE A 160 5.96 -0.03 7.52
C PHE A 160 7.15 -0.93 7.19
N ARG A 161 7.13 -2.14 7.74
CA ARG A 161 8.02 -3.23 7.37
C ARG A 161 7.20 -4.47 7.04
N ASP A 162 7.06 -4.73 5.76
CA ASP A 162 6.29 -5.84 5.22
C ASP A 162 7.18 -7.01 4.81
N ARG A 163 6.67 -8.22 5.00
CA ARG A 163 7.21 -9.47 4.46
C ARG A 163 6.11 -10.20 3.72
N TYR A 164 6.53 -10.91 2.68
CA TYR A 164 5.66 -11.67 1.79
C TYR A 164 6.13 -13.11 1.73
N VAL A 165 5.19 -14.01 1.43
CA VAL A 165 5.46 -15.42 1.17
C VAL A 165 4.82 -15.80 -0.15
N GLN A 166 5.54 -16.57 -0.97
CA GLN A 166 4.98 -17.10 -2.21
C GLN A 166 4.15 -18.36 -1.90
N VAL A 167 2.91 -18.38 -2.37
CA VAL A 167 1.98 -19.51 -2.26
C VAL A 167 1.43 -19.79 -3.65
N GLY A 168 1.82 -20.92 -4.24
CA GLY A 168 1.61 -21.17 -5.66
C GLY A 168 2.31 -20.10 -6.51
N THR A 169 1.55 -19.41 -7.36
CA THR A 169 2.07 -18.37 -8.27
C THR A 169 1.93 -16.94 -7.73
N VAL A 170 1.38 -16.76 -6.52
CA VAL A 170 1.10 -15.43 -5.96
C VAL A 170 1.89 -15.15 -4.68
N TRP A 171 2.18 -13.88 -4.44
CA TRP A 171 2.87 -13.42 -3.23
C TRP A 171 1.88 -12.87 -2.21
N LEU A 172 1.65 -13.59 -1.12
CA LEU A 172 0.71 -13.21 -0.06
C LEU A 172 1.40 -12.44 1.08
N PRO A 173 0.66 -11.58 1.83
CA PRO A 173 1.22 -10.95 3.01
C PRO A 173 1.58 -12.02 4.06
N GLN A 174 2.80 -11.94 4.60
CA GLN A 174 3.26 -12.82 5.67
C GLN A 174 3.33 -12.07 7.00
N ARG A 175 3.82 -10.84 6.98
CA ARG A 175 3.95 -10.01 8.18
C ARG A 175 3.98 -8.54 7.84
N ARG A 176 3.32 -7.72 8.64
CA ARG A 176 3.41 -6.26 8.63
C ARG A 176 3.78 -5.76 10.02
N VAL A 177 4.78 -4.91 10.10
CA VAL A 177 5.09 -4.13 11.30
C VAL A 177 4.83 -2.67 11.00
N VAL A 178 4.05 -2.01 11.84
CA VAL A 178 3.81 -0.58 11.75
C VAL A 178 4.36 0.06 13.02
N THR A 179 5.36 0.92 12.86
CA THR A 179 5.87 1.77 13.93
C THR A 179 5.27 3.16 13.74
N THR A 180 4.47 3.62 14.70
CA THR A 180 3.79 4.92 14.65
C THR A 180 4.49 5.89 15.60
N VAL A 181 4.83 7.06 15.08
CA VAL A 181 5.44 8.17 15.82
C VAL A 181 4.46 9.34 15.81
N THR A 182 4.16 9.87 16.98
CA THR A 182 3.38 11.09 17.19
C THR A 182 4.03 11.92 18.29
N ASP A 183 3.47 13.09 18.62
CA ASP A 183 3.92 13.89 19.76
C ASP A 183 3.80 13.15 21.11
N ALA A 184 2.96 12.11 21.18
CA ALA A 184 2.80 11.27 22.37
C ALA A 184 3.93 10.21 22.51
N GLY A 185 4.78 10.06 21.50
CA GLY A 185 5.90 9.12 21.49
C GLY A 185 5.79 8.07 20.38
N VAL A 186 6.37 6.89 20.64
CA VAL A 186 6.52 5.81 19.65
C VAL A 186 5.74 4.58 20.11
N SER A 187 4.96 4.01 19.20
CA SER A 187 4.31 2.71 19.38
C SER A 187 4.62 1.78 18.21
N THR A 188 4.51 0.47 18.41
CA THR A 188 4.70 -0.50 17.34
C THR A 188 3.66 -1.59 17.44
N ARG A 189 3.05 -1.92 16.30
CA ARG A 189 2.06 -2.99 16.17
C ARG A 189 2.47 -3.95 15.07
N VAL A 190 2.10 -5.22 15.24
CA VAL A 190 2.46 -6.31 14.32
C VAL A 190 1.20 -7.05 13.90
N LEU A 191 1.12 -7.36 12.61
CA LEU A 191 0.14 -8.25 12.01
C LEU A 191 0.91 -9.38 11.33
N SER A 192 0.63 -10.64 11.65
CA SER A 192 1.26 -11.80 11.03
C SER A 192 0.21 -12.74 10.45
N PHE A 193 0.52 -13.33 9.30
CA PHE A 193 -0.34 -14.23 8.56
C PHE A 193 0.35 -15.58 8.45
N ALA A 194 -0.39 -16.65 8.70
CA ALA A 194 0.10 -18.02 8.62
C ALA A 194 -0.95 -18.93 7.98
N ASP A 195 -0.56 -20.17 7.68
CA ASP A 195 -1.44 -21.23 7.16
C ASP A 195 -2.25 -20.78 5.93
N HIS A 196 -1.57 -20.09 5.01
CA HIS A 196 -2.18 -19.56 3.80
C HIS A 196 -2.76 -20.67 2.92
N GLN A 197 -4.00 -20.47 2.47
CA GLN A 197 -4.65 -21.34 1.49
C GLN A 197 -5.26 -20.48 0.39
N LEU A 198 -4.96 -20.81 -0.86
CA LEU A 198 -5.59 -20.17 -2.01
C LEU A 198 -7.04 -20.64 -2.12
N ARG A 199 -7.94 -19.73 -2.50
CA ARG A 199 -9.31 -20.09 -2.85
C ARG A 199 -9.34 -20.56 -4.30
N GLU A 200 -10.11 -21.60 -4.56
CA GLU A 200 -10.44 -22.00 -5.93
C GLU A 200 -11.43 -21.00 -6.53
N ALA A 201 -11.33 -20.79 -7.85
CA ALA A 201 -12.21 -19.91 -8.61
C ALA A 201 -13.57 -20.57 -8.89
#